data_AF-A0A9N8VMA7-F1
#
_entry.id   AF-A0A9N8VMA7-F1
#
_cell.length_a   1.000
_cell.length_b   1.000
_cell.length_c   1.000
_cell.angle_alpha   90.00
_cell.angle_beta   90.00
_cell.angle_gamma   90.00
#
_symmetry.space_group_name_H-M   'P 1'
#
loop_
_entity.id
_entity.type
_entity.pdbx_description
1 polymer ?
#
loop_
_entity_poly.entity_id
_entity_poly.type
_entity_poly.pdbx_seq_one_letter_code
_entity_poly.pdbx_strand_id
1 'polypeptide(L)'
;MITLDYTFYRTIVFVPFNFFRVNVFQSISLFYGAHPWHWYFTQGIPVVAASFLPFIIKGIISSEPLLPRTKPFVSLMLWVIIGYSFLGHKEFRFIYPILPIAIIFSGFGLAEIARTTEQSQNSIHRHYFKASIVILIITQIPLAYYTSFIHQRGVVDVIDYLRIEVKQGKVKDIGFLMPCHSTPFYSNMHQNVTMWFLTCEPPMSATTDTNELLLDEADIFYTDPQQYLTGRFEPLTIKQKSNNDISESINTNPSREKWPSHLVIFQALLKDLEPFIDKAQYRQCAKFFNSHFHDDWRRRGDVIVLCRDNIIET
;
A
#
# COMPACT_ATOMS: atom_id res chain seq x y z
N MET A 1 -9.47 -5.99 24.63
CA MET A 1 -8.61 -4.91 24.08
C MET A 1 -7.68 -4.38 25.16
N ILE A 2 -8.12 -3.55 26.12
CA ILE A 2 -7.22 -2.92 27.12
C ILE A 2 -6.30 -3.91 27.86
N THR A 3 -6.83 -5.03 28.37
CA THR A 3 -6.00 -6.05 29.04
C THR A 3 -4.97 -6.68 28.11
N LEU A 4 -5.34 -6.92 26.86
CA LEU A 4 -4.46 -7.50 25.85
C LEU A 4 -3.38 -6.48 25.47
N ASP A 5 -3.75 -5.23 25.21
CA ASP A 5 -2.80 -4.15 24.94
C ASP A 5 -1.82 -3.97 26.11
N TYR A 6 -2.30 -4.02 27.35
CA TYR A 6 -1.45 -3.96 28.53
C TYR A 6 -0.47 -5.15 28.63
N THR A 7 -0.89 -6.37 28.26
CA THR A 7 0.01 -7.53 28.29
C THR A 7 1.19 -7.41 27.34
N PHE A 8 0.99 -6.78 26.16
CA PHE A 8 2.05 -6.59 25.17
C PHE A 8 2.84 -5.30 25.38
N TYR A 9 2.17 -4.16 25.53
CA TYR A 9 2.80 -2.84 25.62
C TYR A 9 3.23 -2.44 27.03
N ARG A 10 2.82 -3.20 28.06
CA ARG A 10 3.06 -2.90 29.48
C ARG A 10 2.55 -1.53 29.92
N THR A 11 1.62 -0.97 29.18
CA THR A 11 1.01 0.33 29.42
C THR A 11 -0.49 0.24 29.19
N ILE A 12 -1.28 0.98 29.97
CA ILE A 12 -2.73 1.03 29.77
C ILE A 12 -2.98 1.92 28.56
N VAL A 13 -3.35 1.29 27.45
CA VAL A 13 -3.64 1.98 26.20
C VAL A 13 -5.13 1.85 25.90
N PHE A 14 -5.78 2.97 25.63
CA PHE A 14 -7.12 3.00 25.07
C PHE A 14 -7.04 3.48 23.62
N VAL A 15 -6.85 2.53 22.71
CA VAL A 15 -6.56 2.78 21.28
C VAL A 15 -7.58 3.71 20.60
N PRO A 16 -8.91 3.56 20.79
CA PRO A 16 -9.87 4.44 20.13
C PRO A 16 -9.70 5.93 20.50
N PHE A 17 -9.43 6.21 21.77
CA PHE A 17 -9.19 7.59 22.21
C PHE A 17 -7.86 8.12 21.70
N ASN A 18 -6.79 7.31 21.74
CA ASN A 18 -5.50 7.74 21.22
C ASN A 18 -5.56 8.00 19.71
N PHE A 19 -6.24 7.14 18.95
CA PHE A 19 -6.50 7.34 17.53
C PHE A 19 -7.24 8.67 17.29
N PHE A 20 -8.31 8.92 18.04
CA PHE A 20 -9.08 10.15 17.93
C PHE A 20 -8.22 11.39 18.28
N ARG A 21 -7.49 11.32 19.39
CA ARG A 21 -6.60 12.40 19.83
C ARG A 21 -5.54 12.73 18.78
N VAL A 22 -4.86 11.73 18.25
CA VAL A 22 -3.74 11.94 17.31
C VAL A 22 -4.26 12.35 15.93
N ASN A 23 -5.27 11.66 15.40
CA ASN A 23 -5.69 11.89 14.02
C ASN A 23 -6.68 13.05 13.87
N VAL A 24 -7.49 13.33 14.90
CA VAL A 24 -8.50 14.39 14.87
C VAL A 24 -8.00 15.65 15.57
N PHE A 25 -7.56 15.57 16.84
CA PHE A 25 -7.09 16.77 17.54
C PHE A 25 -5.72 17.25 17.06
N GLN A 26 -4.77 16.33 16.83
CA GLN A 26 -3.43 16.70 16.35
C GLN A 26 -3.32 16.69 14.82
N SER A 27 -4.39 16.31 14.10
CA SER A 27 -4.49 16.36 12.64
C SER A 27 -3.35 15.67 11.88
N ILE A 28 -2.67 14.69 12.51
CA ILE A 28 -1.55 13.96 11.89
C ILE A 28 -2.02 13.24 10.62
N SER A 29 -3.27 12.81 10.56
CA SER A 29 -3.85 12.19 9.37
C SER A 29 -3.78 13.05 8.11
N LEU A 30 -3.72 14.39 8.23
CA LEU A 30 -3.58 15.30 7.10
C LEU A 30 -2.21 15.20 6.41
N PHE A 31 -1.19 14.68 7.10
CA PHE A 31 0.12 14.37 6.53
C PHE A 31 0.00 13.46 5.29
N TYR A 32 -0.95 12.52 5.32
CA TYR A 32 -1.21 11.59 4.23
C TYR A 32 -2.17 12.15 3.17
N GLY A 33 -2.40 13.47 3.16
CA GLY A 33 -3.26 14.17 2.21
C GLY A 33 -4.67 14.43 2.72
N ALA A 34 -5.34 15.39 2.06
CA ALA A 34 -6.69 15.82 2.40
C ALA A 34 -7.63 15.74 1.19
N HIS A 35 -8.90 15.47 1.46
CA HIS A 35 -9.94 15.34 0.44
C HIS A 35 -11.16 16.20 0.78
N PRO A 36 -11.87 16.76 -0.22
CA PRO A 36 -13.06 17.57 0.02
C PRO A 36 -14.16 16.74 0.70
N TRP A 37 -15.10 17.42 1.38
CA TRP A 37 -16.18 16.74 2.12
C TRP A 37 -17.01 15.80 1.25
N HIS A 38 -17.26 16.18 -0.02
CA HIS A 38 -18.08 15.40 -0.95
C HIS A 38 -17.36 14.17 -1.54
N TRP A 39 -16.08 13.96 -1.23
CA TRP A 39 -15.24 12.94 -1.87
C TRP A 39 -15.85 11.53 -1.81
N TYR A 40 -16.45 11.14 -0.68
CA TYR A 40 -17.11 9.84 -0.57
C TYR A 40 -18.32 9.71 -1.50
N PHE A 41 -19.08 10.79 -1.74
CA PHE A 41 -20.22 10.76 -2.65
C PHE A 41 -19.78 10.75 -4.11
N THR A 42 -18.76 11.54 -4.45
CA THR A 42 -18.33 11.76 -5.85
C THR A 42 -17.30 10.73 -6.35
N GLN A 43 -16.50 10.16 -5.46
CA GLN A 43 -15.40 9.24 -5.81
C GLN A 43 -15.43 7.95 -4.99
N GLY A 44 -15.54 8.04 -3.66
CA GLY A 44 -15.50 6.88 -2.76
C GLY A 44 -16.54 5.81 -3.12
N ILE A 45 -17.82 6.15 -3.06
CA ILE A 45 -18.92 5.23 -3.37
C ILE A 45 -18.85 4.75 -4.82
N PRO A 46 -18.68 5.61 -5.85
CA PRO A 46 -18.54 5.13 -7.22
C PRO A 46 -17.42 4.13 -7.44
N VAL A 47 -16.25 4.32 -6.82
CA VAL A 47 -15.11 3.41 -6.95
C VAL A 47 -15.37 2.09 -6.22
N VAL A 48 -15.83 2.15 -4.96
CA VAL A 48 -16.04 0.96 -4.13
C VAL A 48 -17.22 0.12 -4.61
N ALA A 49 -18.30 0.77 -5.07
CA ALA A 49 -19.46 0.08 -5.64
C ALA A 49 -19.21 -0.38 -7.08
N ALA A 50 -18.34 0.29 -7.83
CA ALA A 50 -18.03 0.00 -9.23
C ALA A 50 -19.31 -0.23 -10.07
N SER A 51 -19.36 -1.32 -10.85
CA SER A 51 -20.53 -1.65 -11.68
C SER A 51 -21.76 -2.08 -10.89
N PHE A 52 -21.68 -2.30 -9.58
CA PHE A 52 -22.84 -2.57 -8.73
C PHE A 52 -23.66 -1.30 -8.42
N LEU A 53 -23.08 -0.10 -8.54
CA LEU A 53 -23.72 1.17 -8.16
C LEU A 53 -25.16 1.35 -8.68
N PRO A 54 -25.47 1.20 -9.99
CA PRO A 54 -26.84 1.38 -10.47
C PRO A 54 -27.83 0.39 -9.85
N PHE A 55 -27.39 -0.84 -9.56
CA PHE A 55 -28.22 -1.87 -8.95
C PHE A 55 -28.42 -1.61 -7.46
N ILE A 56 -27.44 -1.05 -6.77
CA ILE A 56 -27.57 -0.59 -5.38
C ILE A 56 -28.64 0.49 -5.29
N ILE A 57 -28.57 1.51 -6.15
CA ILE A 57 -29.54 2.61 -6.18
C ILE A 57 -30.95 2.06 -6.47
N LYS A 58 -31.07 1.21 -7.50
CA LYS A 58 -32.35 0.56 -7.81
C LYS A 58 -32.86 -0.27 -6.64
N GLY A 59 -32.00 -1.03 -5.98
CA GLY A 59 -32.38 -1.83 -4.82
C GLY A 59 -32.85 -1.03 -3.62
N ILE A 60 -32.22 0.11 -3.33
CA ILE A 60 -32.67 1.02 -2.29
C ILE A 60 -34.09 1.50 -2.61
N ILE A 61 -34.33 1.98 -3.84
CA ILE A 61 -35.63 2.47 -4.30
C ILE A 61 -36.68 1.34 -4.30
N SER A 62 -36.35 0.18 -4.87
CA SER A 62 -37.29 -0.95 -4.98
C SER A 62 -37.56 -1.65 -3.65
N SER A 63 -36.68 -1.49 -2.65
CA SER A 63 -36.91 -1.97 -1.29
C SER A 63 -37.87 -1.07 -0.49
N GLU A 64 -38.36 0.03 -1.08
CA GLU A 64 -39.26 0.98 -0.44
C GLU A 64 -40.52 0.33 0.17
N PRO A 65 -41.19 -0.65 -0.47
CA PRO A 65 -42.32 -1.36 0.13
C PRO A 65 -41.96 -2.25 1.34
N LEU A 66 -40.68 -2.63 1.49
CA LEU A 66 -40.14 -3.41 2.62
C LEU A 66 -39.49 -2.51 3.70
N LEU A 67 -39.70 -1.19 3.59
CA LEU A 67 -39.03 -0.11 4.32
C LEU A 67 -38.83 -0.32 5.83
N PRO A 68 -39.79 -0.84 6.61
CA PRO A 68 -39.58 -0.96 8.05
C PRO A 68 -38.33 -1.78 8.40
N ARG A 69 -37.95 -2.74 7.55
CA ARG A 69 -36.81 -3.64 7.77
C ARG A 69 -35.52 -3.14 7.09
N THR A 70 -35.62 -2.40 5.99
CA THR A 70 -34.44 -1.94 5.22
C THR A 70 -33.96 -0.55 5.60
N LYS A 71 -34.82 0.31 6.19
CA LYS A 71 -34.46 1.66 6.66
C LYS A 71 -33.21 1.71 7.56
N PRO A 72 -33.05 0.83 8.57
CA PRO A 72 -31.88 0.90 9.45
C PRO A 72 -30.56 0.70 8.69
N PHE A 73 -30.54 -0.15 7.66
CA PHE A 73 -29.35 -0.41 6.86
C PHE A 73 -28.98 0.77 5.97
N VAL A 74 -29.96 1.39 5.30
CA VAL A 74 -29.73 2.61 4.52
C VAL A 74 -29.28 3.75 5.42
N SER A 75 -29.92 3.90 6.59
CA SER A 75 -29.54 4.91 7.59
C SER A 75 -28.12 4.69 8.11
N LEU A 76 -27.71 3.44 8.33
CA LEU A 76 -26.35 3.10 8.75
C LEU A 76 -25.33 3.45 7.66
N MET A 77 -25.61 3.10 6.40
CA MET A 77 -24.76 3.48 5.28
C MET A 77 -24.59 5.00 5.20
N LEU A 78 -25.70 5.74 5.22
CA LEU A 78 -25.69 7.21 5.17
C LEU A 78 -24.95 7.81 6.37
N TRP A 79 -25.17 7.28 7.57
CA TRP A 79 -24.48 7.72 8.78
C TRP A 79 -22.96 7.57 8.65
N VAL A 80 -22.49 6.42 8.18
CA VAL A 80 -21.06 6.15 7.96
C VAL A 80 -20.49 7.10 6.91
N ILE A 81 -21.16 7.27 5.77
CA ILE A 81 -20.71 8.14 4.69
C ILE A 81 -20.64 9.59 5.17
N ILE A 82 -21.68 10.10 5.83
CA ILE A 82 -21.75 11.47 6.32
C ILE A 82 -20.70 11.69 7.41
N GLY A 83 -20.61 10.79 8.38
CA GLY A 83 -19.64 10.88 9.48
C GLY A 83 -18.20 10.95 8.98
N TYR A 84 -17.81 10.06 8.07
CA TYR A 84 -16.45 10.07 7.50
C TYR A 84 -16.23 11.21 6.50
N SER A 85 -17.28 11.77 5.89
CA SER A 85 -17.16 12.94 5.00
C SER A 85 -16.64 14.18 5.71
N PHE A 86 -16.84 14.29 7.03
CA PHE A 86 -16.32 15.39 7.85
C PHE A 86 -14.85 15.24 8.25
N LEU A 87 -14.22 14.07 8.03
CA LEU A 87 -12.79 13.91 8.27
C LEU A 87 -11.97 14.53 7.13
N GLY A 88 -10.87 15.22 7.45
CA GLY A 88 -9.99 15.82 6.43
C GLY A 88 -9.31 14.78 5.55
N HIS A 89 -8.71 13.76 6.18
CA HIS A 89 -8.16 12.59 5.49
C HIS A 89 -9.25 11.54 5.24
N LYS A 90 -9.24 10.94 4.05
CA LYS A 90 -10.25 9.96 3.62
C LYS A 90 -9.57 8.82 2.89
N GLU A 91 -10.03 7.62 3.15
CA GLU A 91 -9.56 6.41 2.46
C GLU A 91 -10.75 5.55 2.05
N PHE A 92 -10.59 4.77 0.97
CA PHE A 92 -11.60 3.81 0.53
C PHE A 92 -11.92 2.77 1.61
N ARG A 93 -10.90 2.32 2.37
CA ARG A 93 -11.07 1.29 3.41
C ARG A 93 -11.99 1.70 4.56
N PHE A 94 -12.15 3.00 4.84
CA PHE A 94 -13.04 3.46 5.91
C PHE A 94 -14.51 3.16 5.61
N ILE A 95 -14.90 3.08 4.33
CA ILE A 95 -16.27 2.73 3.91
C ILE A 95 -16.41 1.27 3.48
N TYR A 96 -15.36 0.45 3.56
CA TYR A 96 -15.47 -0.99 3.25
C TYR A 96 -16.47 -1.74 4.14
N PRO A 97 -16.62 -1.43 5.45
CA PRO A 97 -17.60 -2.11 6.27
C PRO A 97 -19.05 -1.98 5.79
N ILE A 98 -19.39 -0.96 4.99
CA ILE A 98 -20.74 -0.78 4.44
C ILE A 98 -20.94 -1.47 3.08
N LEU A 99 -19.87 -1.96 2.44
CA LEU A 99 -19.95 -2.63 1.14
C LEU A 99 -20.81 -3.91 1.18
N PRO A 100 -20.73 -4.81 2.18
CA PRO A 100 -21.62 -5.98 2.23
C PRO A 100 -23.11 -5.59 2.26
N ILE A 101 -23.45 -4.53 2.98
CA ILE A 101 -24.83 -4.00 3.04
C ILE A 101 -25.23 -3.44 1.68
N ALA A 102 -24.34 -2.68 1.02
CA ALA A 102 -24.58 -2.16 -0.31
C ALA A 102 -24.84 -3.30 -1.32
N ILE A 103 -24.05 -4.39 -1.29
CA ILE A 103 -24.23 -5.55 -2.17
C ILE A 103 -25.58 -6.24 -1.93
N ILE A 104 -26.09 -6.29 -0.70
CA ILE A 104 -27.46 -6.78 -0.43
C ILE A 104 -28.50 -5.93 -1.19
N PHE A 105 -28.36 -4.60 -1.18
CA PHE A 105 -29.22 -3.73 -1.99
C PHE A 105 -29.04 -3.96 -3.49
N SER A 106 -27.82 -4.19 -3.97
CA SER A 106 -27.62 -4.61 -5.36
C SER A 106 -28.44 -5.87 -5.72
N GLY A 107 -28.52 -6.83 -4.79
CA GLY A 107 -29.35 -8.02 -4.93
C GLY A 107 -30.85 -7.70 -5.07
N PHE A 108 -31.38 -6.81 -4.23
CA PHE A 108 -32.77 -6.33 -4.36
C PHE A 108 -33.02 -5.65 -5.72
N GLY A 109 -32.07 -4.84 -6.20
CA GLY A 109 -32.19 -4.15 -7.48
C GLY A 109 -32.24 -5.12 -8.66
N LEU A 110 -31.39 -6.16 -8.64
CA LEU A 110 -31.39 -7.22 -9.64
C LEU A 110 -32.64 -8.09 -9.58
N ALA A 111 -33.10 -8.44 -8.38
CA ALA A 111 -34.32 -9.22 -8.19
C ALA A 111 -35.54 -8.49 -8.77
N GLU A 112 -35.63 -7.17 -8.59
CA GLU A 112 -36.71 -6.38 -9.17
C GLU A 112 -36.64 -6.32 -10.71
N ILE A 113 -35.44 -6.22 -11.29
CA ILE A 113 -35.25 -6.31 -12.75
C ILE A 113 -35.72 -7.67 -13.26
N ALA A 114 -35.36 -8.76 -12.57
CA ALA A 114 -35.76 -10.12 -12.92
C ALA A 114 -37.29 -10.26 -12.87
N ARG A 115 -37.92 -9.83 -11.77
CA ARG A 115 -39.38 -9.87 -11.60
C ARG A 115 -40.13 -9.09 -12.70
N THR A 116 -39.65 -7.89 -13.03
CA THR A 116 -40.22 -7.08 -14.12
C THR A 116 -40.09 -7.79 -15.47
N THR A 117 -38.99 -8.49 -15.68
CA THR A 117 -38.72 -9.28 -16.90
C THR A 117 -39.62 -10.50 -17.00
N GLU A 118 -39.92 -11.17 -15.89
CA GLU A 118 -40.83 -12.33 -15.87
C GLU A 118 -42.29 -11.92 -16.09
N GLN A 119 -42.70 -10.79 -15.52
CA GLN A 119 -44.08 -10.28 -15.66
C GLN A 119 -44.35 -9.66 -17.04
N SER A 120 -43.32 -9.16 -17.72
CA SER A 120 -43.45 -8.54 -19.04
C SER A 120 -43.16 -9.54 -20.15
N GLN A 121 -44.10 -9.73 -21.10
CA GLN A 121 -43.84 -10.49 -22.32
C GLN A 121 -42.90 -9.74 -23.30
N ASN A 122 -42.49 -8.51 -22.99
CA ASN A 122 -41.66 -7.70 -23.87
C ASN A 122 -40.20 -8.18 -23.88
N SER A 123 -39.69 -8.48 -25.08
CA SER A 123 -38.31 -8.90 -25.34
C SER A 123 -37.27 -7.88 -24.81
N ILE A 124 -37.61 -6.59 -24.73
CA ILE A 124 -36.71 -5.53 -24.26
C ILE A 124 -36.26 -5.77 -22.80
N HIS A 125 -37.17 -6.13 -21.89
CA HIS A 125 -36.80 -6.37 -20.48
C HIS A 125 -35.88 -7.57 -20.33
N ARG A 126 -36.07 -8.61 -21.15
CA ARG A 126 -35.19 -9.78 -21.19
C ARG A 126 -33.78 -9.43 -21.65
N HIS A 127 -33.65 -8.58 -22.66
CA HIS A 127 -32.35 -8.08 -23.10
C HIS A 127 -31.68 -7.23 -22.02
N TYR A 128 -32.43 -6.35 -21.36
CA TYR A 128 -31.92 -5.51 -20.27
C TYR A 128 -31.42 -6.33 -19.07
N PHE A 129 -32.17 -7.33 -18.63
CA PHE A 129 -31.74 -8.23 -17.55
C PHE A 129 -30.47 -9.00 -17.93
N LYS A 130 -30.45 -9.61 -19.13
CA LYS A 130 -29.25 -10.31 -19.62
C LYS A 130 -28.04 -9.38 -19.71
N ALA A 131 -28.22 -8.17 -20.27
CA ALA A 131 -27.16 -7.17 -20.36
C ALA A 131 -26.64 -6.77 -18.97
N SER A 132 -27.52 -6.60 -17.98
CA SER A 132 -27.15 -6.29 -16.59
C SER A 132 -26.22 -7.35 -16.00
N ILE A 133 -26.58 -8.64 -16.13
CA ILE A 133 -25.76 -9.75 -15.65
C ILE A 133 -24.43 -9.83 -16.40
N VAL A 134 -24.46 -9.70 -17.73
CA VAL A 134 -23.25 -9.71 -18.56
C VAL A 134 -22.30 -8.58 -18.20
N ILE A 135 -22.81 -7.36 -17.99
CA ILE A 135 -22.01 -6.21 -17.55
C ILE A 135 -21.35 -6.50 -16.20
N LEU A 136 -22.09 -7.00 -15.22
CA LEU A 136 -21.53 -7.35 -13.91
C LEU A 136 -20.42 -8.40 -14.03
N ILE A 137 -20.65 -9.46 -14.79
CA ILE A 137 -19.66 -10.52 -15.01
C ILE A 137 -18.40 -9.97 -15.69
N ILE A 138 -18.56 -9.25 -16.81
CA ILE A 138 -17.44 -8.73 -17.62
C ILE A 138 -16.64 -7.66 -16.87
N THR A 139 -17.26 -6.89 -15.99
CA THR A 139 -16.56 -5.86 -15.23
C THR A 139 -15.92 -6.39 -13.95
N GLN A 140 -16.55 -7.36 -13.28
CA GLN A 140 -16.09 -7.83 -11.97
C GLN A 140 -15.13 -9.01 -12.06
N ILE A 141 -15.38 -10.02 -12.91
CA ILE A 141 -14.54 -11.22 -12.94
C ILE A 141 -13.13 -10.93 -13.48
N PRO A 142 -12.94 -10.26 -14.63
CA PRO A 142 -11.60 -9.94 -15.12
C PRO A 142 -10.85 -9.00 -14.19
N LEU A 143 -11.54 -8.02 -13.59
CA LEU A 143 -10.94 -7.11 -12.62
C LEU A 143 -10.46 -7.88 -11.39
N ALA A 144 -11.32 -8.70 -10.79
CA ALA A 144 -10.98 -9.52 -9.63
C ALA A 144 -9.81 -10.47 -9.92
N TYR A 145 -9.80 -11.13 -11.08
CA TYR A 145 -8.69 -11.99 -11.49
C TYR A 145 -7.39 -11.19 -11.64
N TYR A 146 -7.43 -10.07 -12.36
CA TYR A 146 -6.26 -9.24 -12.58
C TYR A 146 -5.68 -8.68 -11.27
N THR A 147 -6.52 -8.10 -10.40
CA THR A 147 -6.06 -7.48 -9.15
C THR A 147 -5.65 -8.50 -8.10
N SER A 148 -6.15 -9.74 -8.15
CA SER A 148 -5.80 -10.78 -7.18
C SER A 148 -4.55 -11.58 -7.57
N PHE A 149 -4.27 -11.73 -8.86
CA PHE A 149 -3.23 -12.65 -9.35
C PHE A 149 -2.11 -12.00 -10.16
N ILE A 150 -2.31 -10.80 -10.71
CA ILE A 150 -1.38 -10.19 -11.67
C ILE A 150 -0.87 -8.84 -11.18
N HIS A 151 -1.76 -7.96 -10.76
CA HIS A 151 -1.39 -6.61 -10.34
C HIS A 151 -0.64 -6.61 -9.01
N GLN A 152 0.48 -5.87 -8.95
CA GLN A 152 1.36 -5.75 -7.78
C GLN A 152 1.87 -7.09 -7.23
N ARG A 153 2.04 -8.10 -8.08
CA ARG A 153 2.46 -9.45 -7.66
C ARG A 153 3.92 -9.51 -7.22
N GLY A 154 4.79 -8.76 -7.88
CA GLY A 154 6.25 -8.84 -7.72
C GLY A 154 6.73 -8.59 -6.29
N VAL A 155 6.01 -7.78 -5.51
CA VAL A 155 6.32 -7.49 -4.10
C VAL A 155 6.10 -8.69 -3.17
N VAL A 156 5.28 -9.66 -3.57
CA VAL A 156 5.10 -10.93 -2.85
C VAL A 156 6.11 -11.96 -3.34
N ASP A 157 6.23 -12.11 -4.67
CA ASP A 157 7.16 -13.08 -5.29
C ASP A 157 8.62 -12.85 -4.84
N VAL A 158 9.03 -11.58 -4.67
CA VAL A 158 10.38 -11.26 -4.20
C VAL A 158 10.65 -11.76 -2.78
N ILE A 159 9.65 -11.72 -1.88
CA ILE A 159 9.80 -12.19 -0.50
C ILE A 159 9.84 -13.71 -0.48
N ASP A 160 9.05 -14.39 -1.32
CA ASP A 160 9.12 -15.85 -1.44
C ASP A 160 10.47 -16.32 -1.98
N TYR A 161 11.05 -15.59 -2.95
CA TYR A 161 12.41 -15.83 -3.43
C TYR A 161 13.45 -15.63 -2.31
N LEU A 162 13.41 -14.48 -1.63
CA LEU A 162 14.38 -14.17 -0.57
C LEU A 162 14.26 -15.16 0.59
N ARG A 163 13.06 -15.62 0.96
CA ARG A 163 12.85 -16.68 1.96
C ARG A 163 13.68 -17.92 1.64
N ILE A 164 13.69 -18.34 0.37
CA ILE A 164 14.43 -19.53 -0.07
C ILE A 164 15.94 -19.27 -0.03
N GLU A 165 16.40 -18.11 -0.51
CA GLU A 165 17.82 -17.78 -0.55
C GLU A 165 18.42 -17.59 0.86
N VAL A 166 17.65 -17.02 1.80
CA VAL A 166 18.00 -16.94 3.22
C VAL A 166 18.13 -18.34 3.82
N LYS A 167 17.17 -19.23 3.56
CA LYS A 167 17.22 -20.63 4.04
C LYS A 167 18.44 -21.38 3.50
N GLN A 168 18.92 -21.02 2.31
CA GLN A 168 20.12 -21.58 1.69
C GLN A 168 21.42 -20.90 2.16
N GLY A 169 21.36 -19.93 3.08
CA GLY A 169 22.52 -19.23 3.63
C GLY A 169 23.19 -18.25 2.66
N LYS A 170 22.51 -17.85 1.59
CA LYS A 170 23.06 -16.93 0.57
C LYS A 170 22.83 -15.46 0.91
N VAL A 171 21.87 -15.17 1.78
CA VAL A 171 21.47 -13.81 2.19
C VAL A 171 21.89 -13.60 3.65
N LYS A 172 22.56 -12.48 3.93
CA LYS A 172 22.96 -12.09 5.30
C LYS A 172 21.99 -11.07 5.87
N ASP A 173 21.67 -10.05 5.08
CA ASP A 173 20.79 -8.94 5.43
C ASP A 173 20.20 -8.30 4.18
N ILE A 174 19.04 -7.64 4.34
CA ILE A 174 18.22 -7.15 3.23
C ILE A 174 17.78 -5.71 3.48
N GLY A 175 18.07 -4.82 2.54
CA GLY A 175 17.55 -3.46 2.51
C GLY A 175 16.47 -3.29 1.44
N PHE A 176 15.35 -2.66 1.80
CA PHE A 176 14.27 -2.32 0.88
C PHE A 176 14.29 -0.82 0.57
N LEU A 177 14.87 -0.46 -0.58
CA LEU A 177 14.88 0.90 -1.12
C LEU A 177 13.69 1.07 -2.07
N MET A 178 12.51 1.10 -1.47
CA MET A 178 11.21 1.19 -2.12
C MET A 178 10.27 2.00 -1.22
N PRO A 179 9.13 2.51 -1.71
CA PRO A 179 8.19 3.19 -0.82
C PRO A 179 7.80 2.28 0.34
N CYS A 180 7.60 2.84 1.53
CA CYS A 180 7.26 2.08 2.73
C CYS A 180 6.09 1.11 2.51
N HIS A 181 6.10 0.01 3.26
CA HIS A 181 5.05 -1.02 3.24
C HIS A 181 4.74 -1.60 1.84
N SER A 182 5.70 -1.57 0.91
CA SER A 182 5.51 -2.14 -0.43
C SER A 182 5.51 -3.67 -0.44
N THR A 183 6.19 -4.31 0.51
CA THR A 183 6.26 -5.79 0.62
C THR A 183 5.60 -6.27 1.92
N PRO A 184 5.14 -7.53 1.97
CA PRO A 184 4.59 -8.13 3.19
C PRO A 184 5.63 -8.35 4.30
N PHE A 185 6.91 -8.14 4.03
CA PHE A 185 7.98 -8.19 5.03
C PHE A 185 7.96 -9.51 5.84
N TYR A 186 8.05 -9.46 7.17
CA TYR A 186 8.06 -10.66 8.01
C TYR A 186 6.79 -11.51 7.99
N SER A 187 5.64 -10.98 7.54
CA SER A 187 4.42 -11.80 7.43
C SER A 187 4.56 -12.91 6.40
N ASN A 188 5.47 -12.73 5.44
CA ASN A 188 5.80 -13.73 4.43
C ASN A 188 7.26 -14.19 4.55
N MET A 189 8.21 -13.43 5.11
CA MET A 189 9.60 -13.90 5.16
C MET A 189 9.73 -15.20 5.98
N HIS A 190 9.16 -15.26 7.19
CA HIS A 190 9.26 -16.42 8.11
C HIS A 190 10.69 -16.99 8.29
N GLN A 191 11.71 -16.16 8.10
CA GLN A 191 13.11 -16.48 8.35
C GLN A 191 13.69 -15.43 9.30
N ASN A 192 14.64 -15.85 10.13
CA ASN A 192 15.38 -14.94 10.99
C ASN A 192 16.55 -14.33 10.20
N VAL A 193 16.29 -13.19 9.56
CA VAL A 193 17.28 -12.44 8.77
C VAL A 193 17.06 -10.96 9.03
N THR A 194 18.14 -10.20 9.21
CA THR A 194 18.01 -8.75 9.42
C THR A 194 17.47 -8.08 8.16
N MET A 195 16.38 -7.33 8.32
CA MET A 195 15.76 -6.58 7.23
C MET A 195 15.41 -5.17 7.69
N TRP A 196 15.52 -4.20 6.78
CA TRP A 196 15.12 -2.82 7.01
C TRP A 196 14.51 -2.21 5.74
N PHE A 197 13.63 -1.22 5.90
CA PHE A 197 12.96 -0.53 4.79
C PHE A 197 12.83 0.96 5.11
N LEU A 198 12.66 1.79 4.06
CA LEU A 198 12.40 3.22 4.21
C LEU A 198 11.06 3.46 4.93
N THR A 199 11.07 4.20 6.02
CA THR A 199 9.87 4.49 6.82
C THR A 199 9.05 5.64 6.23
N CYS A 200 7.75 5.65 6.51
CA CYS A 200 6.85 6.78 6.20
C CYS A 200 6.17 7.28 7.49
N GLU A 201 6.93 7.31 8.58
CA GLU A 201 6.43 7.78 9.86
C GLU A 201 6.35 9.31 9.85
N PRO A 202 5.24 9.90 10.31
CA PRO A 202 5.14 11.34 10.36
C PRO A 202 6.08 11.87 11.45
N PRO A 203 6.72 13.02 11.23
CA PRO A 203 7.59 13.62 12.24
C PRO A 203 6.79 14.06 13.48
N MET A 204 6.80 13.23 14.53
CA MET A 204 6.02 13.46 15.76
C MET A 204 6.47 14.67 16.58
N SER A 205 7.68 15.20 16.32
CA SER A 205 8.32 16.28 17.09
C SER A 205 8.32 17.64 16.38
N ALA A 206 7.75 17.74 15.18
CA ALA A 206 7.68 19.02 14.48
C ALA A 206 6.59 19.88 15.15
N THR A 207 7.03 20.80 16.01
CA THR A 207 6.24 21.95 16.41
C THR A 207 5.69 22.64 15.17
N THR A 208 4.40 22.97 15.22
CA THR A 208 3.52 23.47 14.16
C THR A 208 3.92 24.83 13.52
N ASP A 209 5.17 25.27 13.66
CA ASP A 209 5.59 26.66 13.42
C ASP A 209 6.48 26.88 12.19
N THR A 210 6.77 25.86 11.37
CA THR A 210 7.45 26.09 10.09
C THR A 210 6.66 25.51 8.93
N ASN A 211 6.41 26.34 7.91
CA ASN A 211 5.92 25.96 6.58
C ASN A 211 6.93 25.07 5.81
N GLU A 212 7.78 24.32 6.52
CA GLU A 212 8.63 23.31 5.92
C GLU A 212 7.74 22.12 5.56
N LEU A 213 7.87 21.65 4.32
CA LEU A 213 7.26 20.40 3.89
C LEU A 213 7.76 19.32 4.85
N LEU A 214 6.87 18.83 5.72
CA LEU A 214 7.13 17.70 6.59
C LEU A 214 7.28 16.49 5.67
N LEU A 215 8.53 16.13 5.35
CA LEU A 215 8.85 14.96 4.54
C LEU A 215 9.14 13.78 5.47
N ASP A 216 8.64 12.60 5.11
CA ASP A 216 9.07 11.37 5.74
C ASP A 216 10.41 10.86 5.16
N GLU A 217 10.96 9.81 5.75
CA GLU A 217 12.23 9.23 5.31
C GLU A 217 12.20 8.77 3.84
N ALA A 218 11.10 8.16 3.41
CA ALA A 218 10.94 7.73 2.03
C ALA A 218 10.91 8.94 1.07
N ASP A 219 10.20 10.01 1.40
CA ASP A 219 10.16 11.22 0.59
C ASP A 219 11.52 11.94 0.54
N ILE A 220 12.27 11.98 1.64
CA ILE A 220 13.65 12.47 1.67
C ILE A 220 14.52 11.64 0.72
N PHE A 221 14.42 10.30 0.79
CA PHE A 221 15.15 9.40 -0.10
C PHE A 221 14.80 9.63 -1.58
N TYR A 222 13.52 9.75 -1.92
CA TYR A 222 13.08 9.92 -3.30
C TYR A 222 13.33 11.34 -3.86
N THR A 223 13.64 12.32 -3.01
CA THR A 223 14.04 13.67 -3.43
C THR A 223 15.47 13.69 -3.98
N ASP A 224 16.42 13.06 -3.27
CA ASP A 224 17.79 12.85 -3.74
C ASP A 224 18.34 11.50 -3.22
N PRO A 225 18.16 10.43 -4.01
CA PRO A 225 18.64 9.10 -3.62
C PRO A 225 20.15 9.06 -3.39
N GLN A 226 20.92 9.86 -4.13
CA GLN A 226 22.39 9.82 -4.06
C GLN A 226 22.89 10.46 -2.77
N GLN A 227 22.34 11.62 -2.42
CA GLN A 227 22.65 12.32 -1.18
C GLN A 227 22.24 11.47 0.02
N TYR A 228 21.03 10.89 0.00
CA TYR A 228 20.55 10.04 1.08
C TYR A 228 21.48 8.84 1.30
N LEU A 229 21.85 8.10 0.24
CA LEU A 229 22.71 6.93 0.35
C LEU A 229 24.12 7.27 0.83
N THR A 230 24.69 8.40 0.37
CA THR A 230 26.01 8.88 0.82
C THR A 230 26.01 9.27 2.30
N GLY A 231 24.88 9.77 2.81
CA GLY A 231 24.70 10.10 4.22
C GLY A 231 24.45 8.87 5.10
N ARG A 232 23.67 7.91 4.59
CA ARG A 232 23.21 6.71 5.31
C ARG A 232 24.29 5.64 5.42
N PHE A 233 25.00 5.35 4.33
CA PHE A 233 25.91 4.22 4.25
C PHE A 233 27.38 4.61 4.32
N GLU A 234 28.22 3.68 4.77
CA GLU A 234 29.67 3.80 4.75
C GLU A 234 30.19 4.13 3.32
N PRO A 235 31.21 5.00 3.19
CA PRO A 235 31.83 5.27 1.90
C PRO A 235 32.34 3.98 1.26
N LEU A 236 32.02 3.79 -0.02
CA LEU A 236 32.53 2.69 -0.82
C LEU A 236 34.02 2.93 -1.10
N THR A 237 34.89 2.33 -0.28
CA THR A 237 36.35 2.46 -0.46
C THR A 237 36.76 1.74 -1.74
N ILE A 238 37.31 2.51 -2.69
CA ILE A 238 38.03 1.95 -3.82
C ILE A 238 39.30 1.34 -3.23
N LYS A 239 39.39 -0.01 -3.16
CA LYS A 239 40.68 -0.67 -2.99
C LYS A 239 41.50 -0.42 -4.26
N GLN A 240 42.12 0.76 -4.38
CA GLN A 240 43.25 0.91 -5.27
C GLN A 240 44.35 0.01 -4.72
N LYS A 241 44.75 -1.00 -5.49
CA LYS A 241 46.06 -1.66 -5.31
C LYS A 241 47.14 -0.61 -5.61
N SER A 242 47.38 0.31 -4.68
CA SER A 242 48.54 1.17 -4.67
C SER A 242 49.48 0.65 -3.59
N ASN A 243 50.67 0.23 -4.00
CA ASN A 243 51.74 -0.31 -3.15
C ASN A 243 52.41 0.76 -2.27
N ASN A 244 51.67 1.76 -1.79
CA ASN A 244 52.22 2.78 -0.89
C ASN A 244 51.29 2.96 0.29
N ASP A 245 51.78 2.51 1.45
CA ASP A 245 51.21 2.73 2.77
C ASP A 245 51.07 4.22 3.06
N ILE A 246 49.91 4.77 2.74
CA ILE A 246 49.34 5.91 3.47
C ILE A 246 47.93 5.49 3.80
N SER A 247 47.79 4.88 4.98
CA SER A 247 46.51 4.66 5.65
C SER A 247 45.92 6.03 6.02
N GLU A 248 45.27 6.68 5.05
CA GLU A 248 44.31 7.74 5.35
C GLU A 248 43.19 7.09 6.16
N SER A 249 43.26 7.27 7.48
CA SER A 249 42.19 6.94 8.40
C SER A 249 41.03 7.87 8.09
N ILE A 250 40.18 7.45 7.15
CA ILE A 250 38.89 8.08 6.91
C ILE A 250 38.12 7.98 8.23
N ASN A 251 37.90 9.13 8.87
CA ASN A 251 37.01 9.27 10.02
C ASN A 251 35.64 8.69 9.64
N THR A 252 35.41 7.43 9.96
CA THR A 252 34.10 6.82 9.88
C THR A 252 33.27 7.48 10.99
N ASN A 253 32.31 8.31 10.61
CA ASN A 253 31.27 8.70 11.54
C ASN A 253 30.62 7.39 12.05
N PRO A 254 30.64 7.10 13.36
CA PRO A 254 30.14 5.85 13.92
C PRO A 254 28.62 5.66 13.74
N SER A 255 27.95 6.62 13.09
CA SER A 255 26.51 6.63 12.81
C SER A 255 26.14 6.08 11.41
N ARG A 256 27.10 5.77 10.54
CA ARG A 256 26.80 5.27 9.18
C ARG A 256 26.67 3.75 9.16
N GLU A 257 25.72 3.25 8.38
CA GLU A 257 25.41 1.84 8.28
C GLU A 257 26.26 1.13 7.21
N LYS A 258 26.48 -0.18 7.40
CA LYS A 258 27.10 -1.01 6.37
C LYS A 258 26.13 -1.26 5.22
N TRP A 259 26.66 -1.37 4.01
CA TRP A 259 25.87 -1.75 2.84
C TRP A 259 25.35 -3.20 2.97
N PRO A 260 24.04 -3.45 2.78
CA PRO A 260 23.45 -4.78 2.98
C PRO A 260 23.86 -5.76 1.89
N SER A 261 23.75 -7.06 2.14
CA SER A 261 24.11 -8.06 1.14
C SER A 261 23.12 -8.10 -0.02
N HIS A 262 21.83 -7.79 0.24
CA HIS A 262 20.79 -7.68 -0.78
C HIS A 262 20.05 -6.35 -0.68
N LEU A 263 19.77 -5.74 -1.83
CA LEU A 263 18.87 -4.60 -1.97
C LEU A 263 17.67 -4.99 -2.83
N VAL A 264 16.49 -4.53 -2.43
CA VAL A 264 15.26 -4.71 -3.21
C VAL A 264 14.72 -3.34 -3.60
N ILE A 265 14.49 -3.16 -4.90
CA ILE A 265 14.05 -1.89 -5.49
C ILE A 265 12.93 -2.11 -6.51
N PHE A 266 12.16 -1.07 -6.79
CA PHE A 266 11.41 -1.01 -8.04
C PHE A 266 12.32 -0.57 -9.18
N GLN A 267 12.06 -1.09 -10.38
CA GLN A 267 12.82 -0.75 -11.59
C GLN A 267 12.86 0.76 -11.88
N ALA A 268 11.84 1.52 -11.47
CA ALA A 268 11.82 2.98 -11.57
C ALA A 268 13.06 3.66 -10.97
N LEU A 269 13.61 3.09 -9.89
CA LEU A 269 14.74 3.64 -9.13
C LEU A 269 16.11 3.23 -9.70
N LEU A 270 16.14 2.32 -10.68
CA LEU A 270 17.39 1.71 -11.16
C LEU A 270 18.38 2.75 -11.69
N LYS A 271 17.89 3.73 -12.46
CA LYS A 271 18.72 4.79 -13.07
C LYS A 271 19.39 5.68 -12.03
N ASP A 272 18.69 6.01 -10.95
CA ASP A 272 19.21 6.87 -9.89
C ASP A 272 20.30 6.18 -9.08
N LEU A 273 20.28 4.84 -9.06
CA LEU A 273 21.22 3.99 -8.31
C LEU A 273 22.38 3.45 -9.14
N GLU A 274 22.40 3.61 -10.47
CA GLU A 274 23.50 3.15 -11.34
C GLU A 274 24.90 3.49 -10.79
N PRO A 275 25.17 4.74 -10.31
CA PRO A 275 26.50 5.08 -9.80
C PRO A 275 26.91 4.30 -8.54
N PHE A 276 25.95 3.82 -7.75
CA PHE A 276 26.20 3.05 -6.53
C PHE A 276 26.23 1.55 -6.79
N ILE A 277 25.45 1.04 -7.74
CA ILE A 277 25.41 -0.38 -8.10
C ILE A 277 26.82 -0.85 -8.47
N ASP A 278 27.49 -0.13 -9.36
CA ASP A 278 28.84 -0.49 -9.81
C ASP A 278 29.89 -0.31 -8.71
N LYS A 279 29.86 0.83 -8.00
CA LYS A 279 30.83 1.13 -6.94
C LYS A 279 30.72 0.18 -5.76
N ALA A 280 29.50 -0.24 -5.42
CA ALA A 280 29.24 -1.15 -4.30
C ALA A 280 29.33 -2.62 -4.70
N GLN A 281 29.59 -2.91 -5.99
CA GLN A 281 29.68 -4.25 -6.55
C GLN A 281 28.36 -5.04 -6.40
N TYR A 282 27.24 -4.36 -6.59
CA TYR A 282 25.96 -5.03 -6.77
C TYR A 282 25.79 -5.48 -8.20
N ARG A 283 25.11 -6.61 -8.36
CA ARG A 283 24.57 -7.06 -9.64
C ARG A 283 23.11 -7.42 -9.49
N GLN A 284 22.34 -7.28 -10.57
CA GLN A 284 20.99 -7.80 -10.61
C GLN A 284 21.01 -9.33 -10.56
N CYS A 285 20.44 -9.90 -9.49
CA CYS A 285 20.39 -11.35 -9.29
C CYS A 285 19.00 -11.95 -9.49
N ALA A 286 17.93 -11.15 -9.31
CA ALA A 286 16.57 -11.57 -9.62
C ALA A 286 15.71 -10.39 -10.07
N LYS A 287 14.65 -10.71 -10.80
CA LYS A 287 13.68 -9.74 -11.33
C LYS A 287 12.29 -10.37 -11.36
N PHE A 288 11.30 -9.68 -10.80
CA PHE A 288 9.93 -10.16 -10.65
C PHE A 288 8.94 -9.18 -11.25
N PHE A 289 8.03 -9.68 -12.08
CA PHE A 289 6.98 -8.86 -12.67
C PHE A 289 6.11 -8.24 -11.58
N ASN A 290 5.97 -6.92 -11.57
CA ASN A 290 5.13 -6.23 -10.58
C ASN A 290 3.71 -5.98 -11.10
N SER A 291 3.59 -5.16 -12.14
CA SER A 291 2.31 -4.69 -12.68
C SER A 291 2.52 -4.00 -14.02
N HIS A 292 1.51 -4.02 -14.89
CA HIS A 292 1.55 -3.31 -16.17
C HIS A 292 1.56 -1.78 -16.02
N PHE A 293 0.90 -1.27 -14.98
CA PHE A 293 0.79 0.15 -14.69
C PHE A 293 0.70 0.37 -13.18
N HIS A 294 1.13 1.55 -12.74
CA HIS A 294 1.02 2.01 -11.37
C HIS A 294 0.85 3.53 -11.37
N ASP A 295 -0.03 4.05 -10.52
CA ASP A 295 -0.28 5.48 -10.35
C ASP A 295 0.95 6.19 -9.76
N ASP A 296 1.48 5.68 -8.63
CA ASP A 296 2.77 6.09 -8.06
C ASP A 296 3.93 5.72 -8.99
N TRP A 297 4.65 6.73 -9.48
CA TRP A 297 5.80 6.54 -10.36
C TRP A 297 6.94 5.76 -9.70
N ARG A 298 7.09 5.86 -8.36
CA ARG A 298 8.12 5.19 -7.56
C ARG A 298 7.95 3.67 -7.56
N ARG A 299 6.74 3.18 -7.85
CA ARG A 299 6.37 1.75 -7.86
C ARG A 299 6.25 1.16 -9.28
N ARG A 300 6.65 1.91 -10.31
CA ARG A 300 6.55 1.47 -11.71
C ARG A 300 7.66 0.48 -12.08
N GLY A 301 7.32 -0.42 -13.00
CA GLY A 301 8.19 -1.47 -13.49
C GLY A 301 8.32 -2.64 -12.51
N ASP A 302 9.26 -3.52 -12.79
CA ASP A 302 9.42 -4.78 -12.08
C ASP A 302 10.14 -4.59 -10.73
N VAL A 303 9.99 -5.56 -9.83
CA VAL A 303 10.77 -5.61 -8.59
C VAL A 303 12.11 -6.26 -8.88
N ILE A 304 13.19 -5.58 -8.56
CA ILE A 304 14.56 -6.01 -8.83
C ILE A 304 15.26 -6.31 -7.52
N VAL A 305 15.98 -7.44 -7.49
CA VAL A 305 16.91 -7.78 -6.40
C VAL A 305 18.32 -7.57 -6.89
N LEU A 306 19.06 -6.76 -6.14
CA LEU A 306 20.48 -6.50 -6.31
C LEU A 306 21.22 -7.28 -5.23
N CYS A 307 22.16 -8.12 -5.65
CA CYS A 307 23.00 -8.91 -4.77
C CYS A 307 24.43 -8.38 -4.82
N ARG A 308 25.04 -8.19 -3.66
CA ARG A 308 26.44 -7.79 -3.59
C ARG A 308 27.32 -9.01 -3.80
N ASP A 309 28.25 -8.95 -4.74
CA ASP A 309 29.25 -10.02 -4.87
C ASP A 309 30.12 -10.01 -3.60
N ASN A 310 30.20 -11.16 -2.92
CA ASN A 310 30.87 -11.28 -1.63
C ASN A 310 32.25 -10.60 -1.67
N ILE A 311 32.42 -9.51 -0.92
CA ILE A 311 33.71 -9.28 -0.27
C ILE A 311 33.81 -10.45 0.71
N ILE A 312 34.47 -11.51 0.27
CA ILE A 312 34.90 -12.59 1.15
C ILE A 312 35.84 -11.90 2.13
N GLU A 313 35.31 -11.52 3.30
CA GLU A 313 36.12 -11.32 4.49
C GLU A 313 36.67 -12.71 4.83
N THR A 314 37.81 -13.03 4.24
CA THR A 314 38.72 -14.09 4.70
C THR A 314 39.33 -13.70 6.03
#